data_AF-A0A2D5ULB7-F1
#
_entry.id   AF-A0A2D5ULB7-F1
#
_cell.length_a   1.000
_cell.length_b   1.000
_cell.length_c   1.000
_cell.angle_alpha   90.00
_cell.angle_beta   90.00
_cell.angle_gamma   90.00
#
_symmetry.space_group_name_H-M   'P 1'
#
loop_
_entity.id
_entity.type
_entity.pdbx_description
1 polymer ?
#
loop_
_entity_poly.entity_id
_entity_poly.type
_entity_poly.pdbx_seq_one_letter_code
_entity_poly.pdbx_strand_id
1 'polypeptide(L)'
;MKKESAAYNIGIKPGFNLVEVNGKTINSFIDAKKADPNPPFNDIHINLLSTENIIRELYGTPGDTVNITYLGEKNIEHFASLILNNRSAEKVSFIPSLPPMYASFDKKIINDRIAYIHFDVFLPVLLDSIVSSIAEYNDYPNLIIDIRGNPGGDFNTRRTIA
;
A
#
# COMPACT_ATOMS: atom_id res chain seq x y z
N MET A 1 2.15 -1.30 -12.40
CA MET A 1 2.63 0.06 -12.07
C MET A 1 1.68 1.07 -12.69
N LYS A 2 1.34 2.14 -11.99
CA LYS A 2 0.42 3.15 -12.51
C LYS A 2 1.09 3.96 -13.63
N LYS A 3 0.45 4.03 -14.81
CA LYS A 3 0.87 4.92 -15.91
C LYS A 3 0.95 6.35 -15.39
N GLU A 4 1.95 7.09 -15.87
CA GLU A 4 2.21 8.51 -15.52
C GLU A 4 2.63 8.77 -14.06
N SER A 5 2.89 7.72 -13.27
CA SER A 5 3.51 7.89 -11.94
C SER A 5 4.98 8.33 -12.08
N ALA A 6 5.53 8.98 -11.05
CA ALA A 6 6.93 9.41 -11.05
C ALA A 6 7.89 8.25 -11.38
N ALA A 7 7.68 7.08 -10.75
CA ALA A 7 8.47 5.88 -11.00
C ALA A 7 8.30 5.33 -12.43
N TYR A 8 7.08 5.38 -12.98
CA TYR A 8 6.80 4.95 -14.36
C TYR A 8 7.55 5.83 -15.38
N ASN A 9 7.55 7.15 -15.16
CA ASN A 9 8.14 8.12 -16.09
C ASN A 9 9.65 7.98 -16.22
N ILE A 10 10.32 7.43 -15.20
CA ILE A 10 11.76 7.16 -15.22
C ILE A 10 12.10 5.69 -15.54
N GLY A 11 11.09 4.89 -15.90
CA GLY A 11 11.30 3.52 -16.37
C GLY A 11 11.59 2.48 -15.28
N ILE A 12 11.28 2.76 -14.01
CA ILE A 12 11.28 1.72 -12.97
C ILE A 12 10.22 0.68 -13.33
N LYS A 13 10.53 -0.60 -13.14
CA LYS A 13 9.63 -1.71 -13.46
C LYS A 13 9.36 -2.56 -12.21
N PRO A 14 8.21 -3.26 -12.14
CA PRO A 14 8.01 -4.29 -11.11
C PRO A 14 9.15 -5.32 -11.17
N GLY A 15 9.64 -5.72 -9.99
CA GLY A 15 10.76 -6.66 -9.86
C GLY A 15 12.13 -6.01 -9.64
N PHE A 16 12.25 -4.68 -9.75
CA PHE A 16 13.46 -3.97 -9.32
C PHE A 16 13.54 -3.90 -7.79
N ASN A 17 14.75 -3.93 -7.23
CA ASN A 17 14.97 -3.97 -5.78
C ASN A 17 15.44 -2.61 -5.26
N LEU A 18 14.73 -2.04 -4.29
CA LEU A 18 15.15 -0.82 -3.62
C LEU A 18 16.31 -1.10 -2.66
N VAL A 19 17.37 -0.29 -2.71
CA VAL A 19 18.59 -0.44 -1.90
C VAL A 19 18.73 0.70 -0.89
N GLU A 20 18.36 1.91 -1.31
CA GLU A 20 18.49 3.11 -0.49
C GLU A 20 17.34 4.08 -0.77
N VAL A 21 16.92 4.80 0.27
CA VAL A 21 16.00 5.95 0.18
C VAL A 21 16.58 7.10 0.98
N ASN A 22 16.72 8.27 0.36
CA ASN A 22 17.19 9.51 0.99
C ASN A 22 18.50 9.34 1.80
N GLY A 23 19.48 8.58 1.28
CA GLY A 23 20.75 8.34 1.97
C GLY A 23 20.72 7.21 3.02
N LYS A 24 19.56 6.57 3.24
CA LYS A 24 19.39 5.48 4.21
C LYS A 24 19.22 4.15 3.50
N THR A 25 20.09 3.19 3.79
CA THR A 25 20.01 1.84 3.20
C THR A 25 18.80 1.09 3.75
N ILE A 26 18.22 0.16 2.98
CA ILE A 26 17.11 -0.68 3.45
C ILE A 26 17.46 -1.41 4.75
N ASN A 27 18.69 -1.94 4.86
CA ASN A 27 19.17 -2.59 6.08
C ASN A 27 19.18 -1.66 7.29
N SER A 28 19.50 -0.36 7.11
CA SER A 28 19.49 0.58 8.24
C SER A 28 18.11 0.75 8.88
N PHE A 29 17.02 0.65 8.11
CA PHE A 29 15.65 0.67 8.67
C PHE A 29 15.31 -0.60 9.45
N ILE A 30 15.84 -1.73 9.01
CA ILE A 30 15.65 -3.03 9.67
C ILE A 30 16.43 -3.04 10.98
N ASP A 31 17.70 -2.64 10.93
CA ASP A 31 18.59 -2.62 12.10
C ASP A 31 18.09 -1.64 13.16
N ALA A 32 17.63 -0.46 12.75
CA ALA A 32 17.01 0.50 13.67
C ALA A 32 15.77 -0.07 14.37
N LYS A 33 14.92 -0.82 13.65
CA LYS A 33 13.72 -1.43 14.23
C LYS A 33 14.02 -2.64 15.12
N LYS A 34 15.07 -3.40 14.82
CA LYS A 34 15.57 -4.47 15.69
C LYS A 34 16.19 -3.93 16.98
N ALA A 35 16.86 -2.78 16.92
CA ALA A 35 17.46 -2.14 18.08
C ALA A 35 16.40 -1.56 19.04
N ASP A 36 15.25 -1.11 18.52
CA ASP A 36 14.14 -0.58 19.29
C ASP A 36 12.79 -1.18 18.82
N PRO A 37 12.49 -2.43 19.21
CA PRO A 37 11.31 -3.15 18.73
C PRO A 37 10.04 -2.70 19.46
N ASN A 38 8.92 -2.68 18.73
CA ASN A 38 7.59 -2.47 19.32
C ASN A 38 6.88 -3.82 19.50
N PRO A 39 5.97 -3.95 20.47
CA PRO A 39 5.11 -5.12 20.55
C PRO A 39 4.12 -5.18 19.36
N PRO A 40 3.79 -6.38 18.86
CA PRO A 40 4.29 -7.68 19.31
C PRO A 40 5.73 -7.96 18.85
N PHE A 41 6.55 -8.50 19.76
CA PHE A 41 7.99 -8.72 19.53
C PHE A 41 8.25 -9.99 18.70
N ASN A 42 8.03 -9.92 17.40
CA ASN A 42 8.34 -11.00 16.47
C ASN A 42 8.83 -10.46 15.13
N ASP A 43 9.54 -11.29 14.36
CA ASP A 43 10.16 -10.90 13.09
C ASP A 43 9.14 -10.41 12.06
N ILE A 44 7.92 -10.98 12.05
CA ILE A 44 6.85 -10.54 11.14
C ILE A 44 6.49 -9.08 11.42
N HIS A 45 6.33 -8.72 12.69
CA HIS A 45 6.00 -7.36 13.09
C HIS A 45 7.16 -6.38 12.88
N ILE A 46 8.40 -6.82 13.13
CA ILE A 46 9.60 -6.02 12.81
C ILE A 46 9.64 -5.71 11.31
N ASN A 47 9.45 -6.72 10.46
CA ASN A 47 9.44 -6.56 9.01
C ASN A 47 8.32 -5.63 8.54
N LEU A 48 7.12 -5.74 9.13
CA LEU A 48 6.01 -4.83 8.85
C LEU A 48 6.39 -3.38 9.16
N LEU A 49 6.86 -3.10 10.38
CA LEU A 49 7.20 -1.74 10.79
C LEU A 49 8.40 -1.17 10.03
N SER A 50 9.40 -1.99 9.69
CA SER A 50 10.50 -1.57 8.81
C SER A 50 10.00 -1.22 7.41
N THR A 51 9.07 -2.01 6.86
CA THR A 51 8.44 -1.73 5.57
C THR A 51 7.64 -0.43 5.61
N GLU A 52 6.85 -0.20 6.65
CA GLU A 52 6.11 1.05 6.86
C GLU A 52 7.04 2.27 6.96
N ASN A 53 8.17 2.14 7.66
CA ASN A 53 9.16 3.20 7.76
C ASN A 53 9.81 3.53 6.40
N ILE A 54 10.15 2.51 5.59
CA ILE A 54 10.66 2.70 4.22
C ILE A 54 9.61 3.38 3.35
N ILE A 55 8.36 2.89 3.40
CA ILE A 55 7.24 3.46 2.66
C ILE A 55 7.04 4.94 3.04
N ARG A 56 7.12 5.28 4.33
CA ARG A 56 6.98 6.66 4.81
C ARG A 56 8.04 7.61 4.23
N GLU A 57 9.26 7.14 4.00
CA GLU A 57 10.33 7.93 3.37
C GLU A 57 10.11 8.15 1.87
N LEU A 58 9.26 7.34 1.24
CA LEU A 58 8.82 7.51 -0.15
C LEU A 58 7.59 8.44 -0.27
N TYR A 59 6.99 8.85 0.85
CA TYR A 59 5.90 9.81 0.91
C TYR A 59 6.40 11.22 1.24
N GLY A 60 5.64 12.22 0.81
CA GLY A 60 5.94 13.63 1.01
C GLY A 60 4.89 14.52 0.35
N THR A 61 5.18 15.81 0.26
CA THR A 61 4.33 16.81 -0.40
C THR A 61 4.54 16.74 -1.92
N PRO A 62 3.51 16.94 -2.75
CA PRO A 62 3.71 17.12 -4.19
C PRO A 62 4.75 18.21 -4.47
N GLY A 63 5.75 17.90 -5.30
CA GLY A 63 6.91 18.75 -5.57
C GLY A 63 8.16 18.40 -4.77
N ASP A 64 8.03 17.67 -3.64
CA ASP A 64 9.19 17.18 -2.91
C ASP A 64 9.98 16.17 -3.76
N THR A 65 11.28 16.08 -3.49
CA THR A 65 12.18 15.13 -4.15
C THR A 65 12.52 13.99 -3.22
N VAL A 66 12.32 12.76 -3.68
CA VAL A 66 12.79 11.54 -3.02
C VAL A 66 13.93 10.96 -3.84
N ASN A 67 15.07 10.72 -3.21
CA ASN A 67 16.22 10.10 -3.85
C ASN A 67 16.25 8.61 -3.53
N ILE A 68 16.44 7.78 -4.55
CA ILE A 68 16.51 6.33 -4.38
C ILE A 68 17.70 5.73 -5.11
N THR A 69 18.22 4.66 -4.53
CA THR A 69 19.14 3.72 -5.20
C THR A 69 18.43 2.38 -5.34
N TYR A 70 18.47 1.78 -6.53
CA TYR A 70 17.80 0.52 -6.80
C TYR A 70 18.59 -0.38 -7.75
N LEU A 71 18.39 -1.70 -7.63
CA LEU A 71 18.89 -2.70 -8.56
C LEU A 71 17.85 -2.94 -9.66
N GLY A 72 18.23 -2.63 -10.89
CA GLY A 72 17.43 -2.80 -12.09
C GLY A 72 17.66 -4.14 -12.78
N GLU A 73 17.57 -4.14 -14.11
CA GLU A 73 17.83 -5.34 -14.91
C GLU A 73 19.26 -5.86 -14.67
N LYS A 74 19.41 -7.18 -14.58
CA LYS A 74 20.69 -7.86 -14.29
C LYS A 74 21.36 -7.42 -12.98
N ASN A 75 20.58 -6.93 -12.01
CA ASN A 75 21.07 -6.43 -10.72
C ASN A 75 22.06 -5.26 -10.85
N ILE A 76 21.95 -4.46 -11.90
CA ILE A 76 22.75 -3.25 -12.05
C ILE A 76 22.17 -2.16 -11.15
N GLU A 77 23.04 -1.50 -10.40
CA GLU A 77 22.64 -0.39 -9.52
C GLU A 77 22.37 0.89 -10.31
N HIS A 78 21.30 1.58 -9.93
CA HIS A 78 20.87 2.84 -10.50
C HIS A 78 20.49 3.82 -9.39
N PHE A 79 20.77 5.09 -9.63
CA PHE A 79 20.30 6.20 -8.81
C PHE A 79 19.19 6.96 -9.54
N ALA A 80 18.17 7.41 -8.82
CA ALA A 80 17.14 8.28 -9.36
C ALA A 80 16.60 9.28 -8.34
N SER A 81 16.30 10.48 -8.81
CA SER A 81 15.55 11.50 -8.08
C SER A 81 14.11 11.55 -8.59
N LEU A 82 13.16 11.24 -7.72
CA LEU A 82 11.73 11.21 -8.00
C LEU A 82 11.08 12.48 -7.48
N ILE A 83 10.42 13.24 -8.35
CA ILE A 83 9.56 14.36 -7.93
C ILE A 83 8.18 13.81 -7.60
N LEU A 84 7.73 14.01 -6.37
CA LEU A 84 6.44 13.51 -5.90
C LEU A 84 5.29 14.26 -6.59
N ASN A 85 4.28 13.53 -7.03
CA ASN A 85 3.07 14.08 -7.63
C ASN A 85 1.85 13.82 -6.74
N ASN A 86 0.73 14.47 -7.07
CA ASN A 86 -0.53 14.21 -6.37
C ASN A 86 -0.94 12.75 -6.51
N ARG A 87 -1.27 12.10 -5.39
CA ARG A 87 -1.87 10.77 -5.39
C ARG A 87 -3.23 10.87 -6.07
N SER A 88 -3.46 10.01 -7.06
CA SER A 88 -4.72 9.98 -7.81
C SER A 88 -5.85 9.21 -7.12
N ALA A 89 -5.65 8.78 -5.88
CA ALA A 89 -6.68 8.10 -5.13
C ALA A 89 -7.63 9.14 -4.53
N GLU A 90 -8.90 8.78 -4.37
CA GLU A 90 -9.87 9.66 -3.75
C GLU A 90 -9.47 9.92 -2.30
N LYS A 91 -9.39 11.21 -1.93
CA LYS A 91 -9.21 11.61 -0.55
C LYS A 91 -10.54 11.46 0.15
N VAL A 92 -10.58 10.60 1.16
CA VAL A 92 -11.74 10.42 2.01
C VAL A 92 -11.42 11.05 3.36
N SER A 93 -12.15 12.12 3.70
CA SER A 93 -12.17 12.64 5.07
C SER A 93 -13.35 12.03 5.81
N PHE A 94 -13.07 11.16 6.78
CA PHE A 94 -14.12 10.48 7.55
C PHE A 94 -14.23 11.01 9.00
N ILE A 95 -13.12 11.49 9.57
CA ILE A 95 -13.09 12.05 10.93
C ILE A 95 -12.58 13.50 10.80
N PRO A 96 -13.37 14.53 11.16
CA PRO A 96 -12.98 15.94 10.99
C PRO A 96 -11.67 16.33 11.68
N SER A 97 -11.27 15.60 12.73
CA SER A 97 -10.04 15.81 13.48
C SER A 97 -8.83 15.03 12.96
N LEU A 98 -8.99 14.16 11.95
CA LEU A 98 -7.91 13.40 11.35
C LEU A 98 -7.60 13.88 9.93
N PRO A 99 -6.32 13.79 9.50
CA PRO A 99 -5.98 14.00 8.10
C PRO A 99 -6.81 13.10 7.17
N PRO A 100 -7.19 13.57 5.98
CA PRO A 100 -7.87 12.75 4.99
C PRO A 100 -7.06 11.49 4.70
N MET A 101 -7.74 10.34 4.67
CA MET A 101 -7.15 9.07 4.29
C MET A 101 -7.42 8.80 2.81
N TYR A 102 -6.55 8.01 2.19
CA TYR A 102 -6.83 7.47 0.86
C TYR A 102 -7.42 6.08 1.07
N ALA A 103 -8.61 5.85 0.50
CA ALA A 103 -9.24 4.55 0.48
C ALA A 103 -9.13 3.97 -0.93
N SER A 104 -8.83 2.69 -1.04
CA SER A 104 -8.82 1.97 -2.30
C SER A 104 -9.71 0.74 -2.26
N PHE A 105 -10.35 0.47 -3.39
CA PHE A 105 -11.21 -0.66 -3.61
C PHE A 105 -10.93 -1.19 -5.01
N ASP A 106 -10.73 -2.50 -5.12
CA ASP A 106 -10.54 -3.19 -6.39
C ASP A 106 -11.36 -4.49 -6.40
N LYS A 107 -11.92 -4.82 -7.56
CA LYS A 107 -12.65 -6.07 -7.76
C LYS A 107 -12.37 -6.64 -9.15
N LYS A 108 -12.28 -7.96 -9.23
CA LYS A 108 -12.09 -8.68 -10.50
C LYS A 108 -12.51 -10.13 -10.40
N ILE A 109 -12.60 -10.77 -11.56
CA ILE A 109 -12.76 -12.21 -11.69
C ILE A 109 -11.42 -12.83 -12.13
N ILE A 110 -11.00 -13.89 -11.43
CA ILE A 110 -9.78 -14.65 -11.72
C ILE A 110 -10.18 -15.99 -12.33
N ASN A 111 -9.63 -16.30 -13.51
CA ASN A 111 -9.87 -17.53 -14.26
C ASN A 111 -11.37 -17.85 -14.45
N ASP A 112 -12.19 -16.81 -14.64
CA ASP A 112 -13.64 -16.88 -14.84
C ASP A 112 -14.44 -17.58 -13.72
N ARG A 113 -13.84 -17.80 -12.55
CA ARG A 113 -14.42 -18.67 -11.50
C ARG A 113 -14.21 -18.19 -10.07
N ILE A 114 -13.24 -17.31 -9.84
CA ILE A 114 -12.92 -16.83 -8.50
C ILE A 114 -13.19 -15.34 -8.48
N ALA A 115 -14.22 -14.95 -7.74
CA ALA A 115 -14.44 -13.56 -7.42
C ALA A 115 -13.35 -13.06 -6.46
N TYR A 116 -12.84 -11.85 -6.70
CA TYR A 116 -11.81 -11.22 -5.88
C TYR A 116 -12.24 -9.80 -5.53
N ILE A 117 -12.17 -9.47 -4.25
CA ILE A 117 -12.39 -8.14 -3.70
C ILE A 117 -11.18 -7.77 -2.85
N HIS A 118 -10.62 -6.58 -3.06
CA HIS A 118 -9.60 -5.97 -2.21
C HIS A 118 -10.03 -4.60 -1.73
N PHE A 119 -9.79 -4.32 -0.46
CA PHE A 119 -9.92 -2.99 0.11
C PHE A 119 -8.90 -2.79 1.23
N ASP A 120 -8.35 -1.58 1.31
CA ASP A 120 -7.21 -1.26 2.18
C ASP A 120 -7.60 -0.67 3.55
N VAL A 121 -8.88 -0.41 3.81
CA VAL A 121 -9.35 0.11 5.09
C VAL A 121 -10.83 -0.17 5.31
N PHE A 122 -11.25 -0.37 6.56
CA PHE A 122 -12.67 -0.41 6.93
C PHE A 122 -13.21 1.02 7.12
N LEU A 123 -13.82 1.61 6.09
CA LEU A 123 -14.47 2.92 6.18
C LEU A 123 -15.88 2.89 5.58
N PRO A 124 -16.85 3.66 6.12
CA PRO A 124 -18.22 3.67 5.59
C PRO A 124 -18.32 4.04 4.11
N VAL A 125 -17.42 4.88 3.60
CA VAL A 125 -17.37 5.25 2.18
C VAL A 125 -17.21 4.05 1.25
N LEU A 126 -16.59 2.96 1.72
CA LEU A 126 -16.37 1.74 0.93
C LEU A 126 -17.49 0.71 1.13
N LEU A 127 -18.37 0.89 2.13
CA LEU A 127 -19.32 -0.14 2.55
C LEU A 127 -20.25 -0.57 1.41
N ASP A 128 -20.84 0.40 0.71
CA ASP A 128 -21.75 0.12 -0.40
C ASP A 128 -21.05 -0.63 -1.54
N SER A 129 -19.80 -0.26 -1.85
CA SER A 129 -18.99 -0.94 -2.89
C SER A 129 -18.67 -2.38 -2.49
N ILE A 130 -18.36 -2.61 -1.21
CA ILE A 130 -18.08 -3.95 -0.68
C ILE A 130 -19.33 -4.82 -0.71
N VAL A 131 -20.44 -4.35 -0.13
CA VAL A 131 -21.70 -5.12 -0.03
C VAL A 131 -22.28 -5.43 -1.41
N SER A 132 -22.31 -4.44 -2.31
CA SER A 132 -22.81 -4.66 -3.67
C SER A 132 -21.95 -5.66 -4.45
N SER A 133 -20.63 -5.64 -4.27
CA SER A 133 -19.75 -6.59 -4.96
C SER A 133 -19.86 -8.00 -4.39
N ILE A 134 -20.07 -8.16 -3.08
CA ILE A 134 -20.36 -9.47 -2.48
C ILE A 134 -21.67 -10.02 -3.04
N ALA A 135 -22.70 -9.17 -3.15
CA ALA A 135 -24.00 -9.56 -3.71
C ALA A 135 -23.89 -9.93 -5.21
N GLU A 136 -23.15 -9.15 -6.01
CA GLU A 136 -22.86 -9.44 -7.42
C GLU A 136 -22.14 -10.78 -7.60
N TYR A 137 -21.28 -11.14 -6.65
CA TYR A 137 -20.49 -12.36 -6.71
C TYR A 137 -21.12 -13.58 -6.03
N ASN A 138 -22.37 -13.49 -5.59
CA ASN A 138 -23.08 -14.57 -4.91
C ASN A 138 -23.19 -15.85 -5.76
N ASP A 139 -23.19 -15.73 -7.08
CA ASP A 139 -23.28 -16.87 -8.01
C ASP A 139 -21.90 -17.46 -8.38
N TYR A 140 -20.80 -16.87 -7.92
CA TYR A 140 -19.46 -17.41 -8.16
C TYR A 140 -19.14 -18.54 -7.16
N PRO A 141 -18.50 -19.63 -7.61
CA PRO A 141 -18.22 -20.78 -6.74
C PRO A 141 -17.17 -20.48 -5.66
N ASN A 142 -16.38 -19.42 -5.80
CA ASN A 142 -15.33 -19.04 -4.86
C ASN A 142 -15.21 -17.51 -4.77
N LEU A 143 -14.95 -17.01 -3.56
CA LEU A 143 -14.69 -15.61 -3.27
C LEU A 143 -13.41 -15.46 -2.45
N ILE A 144 -12.53 -14.56 -2.87
CA ILE A 144 -11.37 -14.10 -2.11
C ILE A 144 -11.65 -12.68 -1.63
N ILE A 145 -11.58 -12.49 -0.31
CA ILE A 145 -11.57 -11.16 0.31
C ILE A 145 -10.14 -10.88 0.78
N ASP A 146 -9.46 -9.96 0.10
CA ASP A 146 -8.07 -9.61 0.36
C ASP A 146 -7.97 -8.38 1.27
N ILE A 147 -7.76 -8.65 2.56
CA ILE A 147 -7.58 -7.64 3.61
C ILE A 147 -6.09 -7.40 3.94
N ARG A 148 -5.15 -7.86 3.11
CA ARG A 148 -3.73 -7.62 3.35
C ARG A 148 -3.43 -6.12 3.22
N GLY A 149 -2.62 -5.60 4.15
CA GLY A 149 -2.32 -4.17 4.23
C GLY A 149 -3.43 -3.32 4.84
N ASN A 150 -4.55 -3.92 5.26
CA ASN A 150 -5.63 -3.21 5.93
C ASN A 150 -5.33 -3.07 7.44
N PRO A 151 -5.14 -1.84 7.97
CA PRO A 151 -4.79 -1.62 9.37
C PRO A 151 -6.01 -1.69 10.31
N GLY A 152 -7.21 -1.92 9.79
CA GLY A 152 -8.47 -1.81 10.51
C GLY A 152 -9.30 -0.63 10.01
N GLY A 153 -9.93 0.10 10.93
CA GLY A 153 -10.78 1.24 10.62
C GLY A 153 -12.01 1.31 11.53
N ASP A 154 -13.14 1.75 10.97
CA ASP A 154 -14.41 1.87 11.68
C ASP A 154 -14.99 0.50 12.06
N PHE A 155 -15.25 0.33 13.36
CA PHE A 155 -15.75 -0.92 13.92
C PHE A 155 -17.12 -1.32 13.36
N ASN A 156 -18.02 -0.37 13.14
CA ASN A 156 -19.35 -0.66 12.62
C ASN A 156 -19.28 -1.16 11.18
N THR A 157 -18.46 -0.52 10.34
CA THR A 157 -18.19 -0.96 8.97
C THR A 157 -17.66 -2.38 8.94
N ARG A 158 -16.64 -2.68 9.75
CA ARG A 158 -16.10 -4.04 9.88
C ARG A 158 -17.19 -5.03 10.30
N ARG A 159 -18.01 -4.69 11.31
CA ARG A 159 -19.07 -5.55 11.83
C ARG A 159 -20.16 -5.84 10.80
N THR A 160 -20.47 -4.90 9.91
CA THR A 160 -21.48 -5.10 8.86
C THR A 160 -21.04 -6.09 7.79
N ILE A 161 -19.74 -6.20 7.54
CA ILE A 161 -19.18 -7.09 6.51
C ILE A 161 -18.97 -8.53 7.04
N ALA A 162 -18.78 -8.69 8.35
CA ALA A 162 -18.50 -9.96 9.02
C ALA A 162 -19.77 -10.75 9.36
#